data_AF-L7LWU7-F1
#
_entry.id   AF-L7LWU7-F1
#
_cell.length_a   1.000
_cell.length_b   1.000
_cell.length_c   1.000
_cell.angle_alpha   90.00
_cell.angle_beta   90.00
_cell.angle_gamma   90.00
#
_symmetry.space_group_name_H-M   'P 1'
#
loop_
_entity.id
_entity.type
_entity.pdbx_description
1 polymer ?
#
loop_
_entity_poly.entity_id
_entity_poly.type
_entity_poly.pdbx_seq_one_letter_code
_entity_poly.pdbx_strand_id
1 'polypeptide(L)'
;MMRSRTLSVVSLLASRGKAKFRLSRAQKLTLFCLCLVNFTSYISYSVIAPFYPQEAAFKGMREAVSGFVFSVYALTMMIFAPIFGKLVPILGAKLIFFTGILCAGGANIMFGVLDLADDTLVFTALSFVIRILEAIGAAAFSTASYSIVLHVYPDHISTVFGIIETSVGVGMSIGPALGGALYSVGGFGLPFYILGTCVLLTFPVCWFIMNDIQVQALETRKESYFTLLKIPQVIIVSLILIVGSQSQGFVEPTLEPHMRQQFDVDTSIVGSFFLVMSAIFSICSPLVGFICMKTEQRIPIMIIGLIIMAGAQLFMGPAPFLGIPSNLWATLATVSVLGASFAFAYVPTMESMIRAATSGGMEEDIGTYALVSGWWNSMYSLGEVIGPSVGGVLLDLIGFPWASTVIAGGSLLTAFVATLYWCCASRSEPESFWHKGQTSSNSSSEDSSSVVSEPLGETTALLGKRKKDLHYNSL
;
A
#
# COMPACT_ATOMS: atom_id res chain seq x y z
N MET A 1 4.36 14.04 -44.78
CA MET A 1 3.71 14.85 -43.73
C MET A 1 3.72 14.22 -42.31
N MET A 2 4.21 12.98 -42.10
CA MET A 2 4.20 12.32 -40.78
C MET A 2 5.41 12.59 -39.86
N ARG A 3 6.49 13.23 -40.35
CA ARG A 3 7.72 13.44 -39.57
C ARG A 3 7.70 14.67 -38.64
N SER A 4 6.66 15.50 -38.70
CA SER A 4 6.57 16.77 -37.97
C SER A 4 5.80 16.68 -36.64
N ARG A 5 4.94 15.67 -36.43
CA ARG A 5 4.14 15.53 -35.20
C ARG A 5 4.91 14.83 -34.06
N THR A 6 5.85 13.94 -34.37
CA THR A 6 6.69 13.25 -33.38
C THR A 6 7.67 14.17 -32.66
N LEU A 7 8.16 15.21 -33.35
CA LEU A 7 9.04 16.23 -32.75
C LEU A 7 8.30 17.10 -31.72
N SER A 8 7.00 17.33 -31.89
CA SER A 8 6.20 18.12 -30.95
C SER A 8 6.00 17.40 -29.60
N VAL A 9 5.72 16.09 -29.62
CA VAL A 9 5.52 15.30 -28.39
C VAL A 9 6.84 15.10 -27.63
N VAL A 10 7.94 14.84 -28.35
CA VAL A 10 9.28 14.75 -27.74
C VAL A 10 9.72 16.11 -27.19
N SER A 11 9.39 17.23 -27.84
CA SER A 11 9.65 18.58 -27.30
C SER A 11 8.76 18.93 -26.10
N LEU A 12 7.52 18.46 -26.05
CA LEU A 12 6.59 18.63 -24.91
C LEU A 12 6.99 17.77 -23.70
N LEU A 13 7.52 16.57 -23.95
CA LEU A 13 8.11 15.73 -22.90
C LEU A 13 9.47 16.27 -22.44
N ALA A 14 10.26 16.86 -23.34
CA ALA A 14 11.48 17.57 -22.99
C ALA A 14 11.21 18.88 -22.23
N SER A 15 10.08 19.57 -22.49
CA SER A 15 9.68 20.78 -21.75
C SER A 15 9.03 20.49 -20.39
N ARG A 16 8.53 19.27 -20.15
CA ARG A 16 8.16 18.80 -18.80
C ARG A 16 9.38 18.49 -17.93
N GLY A 17 10.59 18.48 -18.52
CA GLY A 17 11.84 18.39 -17.79
C GLY A 17 12.21 19.72 -17.12
N LYS A 18 12.14 19.73 -15.78
CA LYS A 18 12.79 20.68 -14.85
C LYS A 18 11.99 21.89 -14.36
N ALA A 19 10.72 21.74 -13.99
CA ALA A 19 10.29 22.46 -12.79
C ALA A 19 11.08 21.85 -11.62
N LYS A 20 12.14 22.53 -11.14
CA LYS A 20 12.94 22.02 -10.01
C LYS A 20 12.00 21.85 -8.82
N PHE A 21 11.85 20.61 -8.34
CA PHE A 21 11.23 20.30 -7.05
C PHE A 21 11.91 21.12 -5.96
N ARG A 22 11.32 22.28 -5.62
CA ARG A 22 11.89 23.28 -4.72
C ARG A 22 10.91 23.50 -3.58
N LEU A 23 11.05 22.66 -2.56
CA LEU A 23 10.33 22.80 -1.31
C LEU A 23 10.91 23.96 -0.49
N SER A 24 10.02 24.72 0.17
CA SER A 24 10.40 25.70 1.18
C SER A 24 11.08 25.03 2.38
N ARG A 25 11.77 25.80 3.24
CA ARG A 25 12.39 25.25 4.46
C ARG A 25 11.33 24.62 5.38
N ALA A 26 10.18 25.27 5.52
CA ALA A 26 9.06 24.77 6.33
C ALA A 26 8.54 23.43 5.77
N GLN A 27 8.28 23.36 4.46
CA GLN A 27 7.88 22.12 3.79
C GLN A 27 8.91 21.00 4.02
N LYS A 28 10.21 21.24 3.78
CA LYS A 28 11.22 20.19 4.03
C LYS A 28 11.21 19.66 5.47
N LEU A 29 11.03 20.55 6.44
CA LEU A 29 10.94 20.19 7.85
C LEU A 29 9.66 19.40 8.17
N THR A 30 8.52 19.79 7.61
CA THR A 30 7.26 19.02 7.71
C THR A 30 7.44 17.62 7.12
N LEU A 31 8.02 17.51 5.92
CA LEU A 31 8.25 16.23 5.28
C LEU A 31 9.14 15.33 6.14
N PHE A 32 10.20 15.89 6.72
CA PHE A 32 11.07 15.18 7.65
C PHE A 32 10.28 14.63 8.85
N CYS A 33 9.42 15.44 9.47
CA CYS A 33 8.55 14.98 10.56
C CYS A 33 7.62 13.84 10.14
N LEU A 34 6.94 13.96 8.99
CA LEU A 34 6.04 12.92 8.49
C LEU A 34 6.79 11.62 8.18
N CYS A 35 7.99 11.71 7.61
CA CYS A 35 8.84 10.55 7.34
C CYS A 35 9.33 9.90 8.63
N LEU A 36 9.78 10.71 9.60
CA LEU A 36 10.28 10.23 10.89
C LEU A 36 9.19 9.46 11.65
N VAL A 37 7.99 10.03 11.77
CA VAL A 37 6.86 9.39 12.48
C VAL A 37 6.44 8.10 11.81
N ASN A 38 6.28 8.10 10.48
CA ASN A 38 5.94 6.88 9.74
C ASN A 38 7.03 5.82 9.89
N PHE A 39 8.29 6.19 9.69
CA PHE A 39 9.43 5.29 9.86
C PHE A 39 9.46 4.62 11.25
N THR A 40 9.41 5.40 12.33
CA THR A 40 9.46 4.84 13.69
C THR A 40 8.25 3.98 14.03
N SER A 41 7.07 4.34 13.50
CA SER A 41 5.83 3.61 13.77
C SER A 41 5.79 2.28 13.02
N TYR A 42 6.26 2.23 11.77
CA TYR A 42 6.31 0.99 11.01
C TYR A 42 7.44 0.03 11.45
N ILE A 43 8.53 0.56 12.03
CA ILE A 43 9.47 -0.26 12.80
C ILE A 43 8.75 -0.92 13.98
N SER A 44 7.97 -0.14 14.74
CA SER A 44 7.21 -0.64 15.90
C SER A 44 6.17 -1.69 15.51
N TYR A 45 5.43 -1.46 14.41
CA TYR A 45 4.45 -2.40 13.90
C TYR A 45 5.06 -3.78 13.57
N SER A 46 6.17 -3.78 12.83
CA SER A 46 6.80 -4.99 12.29
C SER A 46 7.75 -5.70 13.28
N VAL A 47 8.08 -5.09 14.41
CA VAL A 47 9.06 -5.62 15.37
C VAL A 47 8.69 -7.00 15.95
N ILE A 48 7.40 -7.34 15.98
CA ILE A 48 6.91 -8.51 16.72
C ILE A 48 7.06 -9.85 16.01
N ALA A 49 7.13 -9.85 14.69
CA ALA A 49 7.15 -11.07 13.87
C ALA A 49 8.19 -12.12 14.31
N PRO A 50 9.46 -11.77 14.63
CA PRO A 50 10.50 -12.77 14.90
C PRO A 50 10.45 -13.41 16.29
N PHE A 51 9.69 -12.89 17.26
CA PHE A 51 9.73 -13.41 18.64
C PHE A 51 8.38 -13.50 19.34
N TYR A 52 7.35 -12.75 18.92
CA TYR A 52 6.05 -12.78 19.59
C TYR A 52 5.36 -14.16 19.51
N PRO A 53 5.35 -14.87 18.36
CA PRO A 53 4.69 -16.19 18.30
C PRO A 53 5.34 -17.20 19.25
N GLN A 54 6.68 -17.17 19.40
CA GLN A 54 7.40 -17.98 20.41
C GLN A 54 6.92 -17.70 21.83
N GLU A 55 6.85 -16.43 22.22
CA GLU A 55 6.44 -16.01 23.57
C GLU A 55 4.97 -16.33 23.85
N ALA A 56 4.11 -16.12 22.85
CA ALA A 56 2.71 -16.51 22.90
C ALA A 56 2.59 -18.03 23.11
N ALA A 57 3.32 -18.84 22.35
CA ALA A 57 3.34 -20.29 22.48
C ALA A 57 3.89 -20.74 23.86
N PHE A 58 4.92 -20.07 24.38
CA PHE A 58 5.46 -20.32 25.72
C PHE A 58 4.42 -20.07 26.82
N LYS A 59 3.59 -19.03 26.66
CA LYS A 59 2.45 -18.74 27.54
C LYS A 59 1.24 -19.66 27.28
N GLY A 60 1.32 -20.64 26.38
CA GLY A 60 0.27 -21.61 26.08
C GLY A 60 -0.78 -21.15 25.05
N MET A 61 -0.54 -20.03 24.36
CA MET A 61 -1.39 -19.57 23.27
C MET A 61 -1.20 -20.43 22.02
N ARG A 62 -2.30 -20.75 21.34
CA ARG A 62 -2.27 -21.44 20.03
C ARG A 62 -1.77 -20.51 18.92
N GLU A 63 -1.13 -21.07 17.90
CA GLU A 63 -0.58 -20.29 16.77
C GLU A 63 -1.70 -19.57 15.98
N ALA A 64 -2.90 -20.17 15.90
CA ALA A 64 -4.07 -19.53 15.33
C ALA A 64 -4.46 -18.22 16.05
N VAL A 65 -4.35 -18.20 17.38
CA VAL A 65 -4.69 -17.01 18.18
C VAL A 65 -3.60 -15.95 18.02
N SER A 66 -2.33 -16.34 17.95
CA SER A 66 -1.23 -15.45 17.59
C SER A 66 -1.50 -14.78 16.23
N GLY A 67 -1.86 -15.56 15.20
CA GLY A 67 -2.26 -15.03 13.89
C GLY A 67 -3.40 -14.00 13.95
N PHE A 68 -4.39 -14.19 14.82
CA PHE A 68 -5.44 -13.18 15.04
C PHE A 68 -4.93 -11.89 15.72
N VAL A 69 -3.92 -11.98 16.59
CA VAL A 69 -3.27 -10.79 17.19
C VAL A 69 -2.54 -9.95 16.15
N PHE A 70 -1.90 -10.57 15.14
CA PHE A 70 -1.35 -9.81 14.01
C PHE A 70 -2.47 -9.19 13.16
N SER A 71 -3.53 -9.96 12.88
CA SER A 71 -4.63 -9.52 12.01
C SER A 71 -5.47 -8.39 12.58
N VAL A 72 -5.66 -8.36 13.92
CA VAL A 72 -6.52 -7.36 14.56
C VAL A 72 -5.96 -5.94 14.37
N TYR A 73 -4.64 -5.81 14.23
CA TYR A 73 -4.01 -4.51 13.95
C TYR A 73 -4.48 -3.96 12.61
N ALA A 74 -4.34 -4.73 11.54
CA ALA A 74 -4.76 -4.34 10.19
C ALA A 74 -6.27 -4.12 10.10
N LEU A 75 -7.06 -4.96 10.79
CA LEU A 75 -8.52 -4.82 10.86
C LEU A 75 -8.93 -3.50 11.52
N THR A 76 -8.28 -3.18 12.63
CA THR A 76 -8.53 -1.93 13.37
C THR A 76 -8.13 -0.72 12.54
N MET A 77 -6.96 -0.77 11.87
CA MET A 77 -6.52 0.27 10.93
C MET A 77 -7.57 0.50 9.83
N MET A 78 -8.05 -0.58 9.20
CA MET A 78 -9.06 -0.51 8.13
C MET A 78 -10.38 0.11 8.59
N ILE A 79 -10.83 -0.17 9.82
CA ILE A 79 -12.08 0.36 10.38
C ILE A 79 -11.93 1.82 10.84
N PHE A 80 -10.83 2.15 11.52
CA PHE A 80 -10.64 3.46 12.15
C PHE A 80 -10.06 4.53 11.22
N ALA A 81 -9.31 4.18 10.17
CA ALA A 81 -8.79 5.17 9.23
C ALA A 81 -9.89 6.03 8.57
N PRO A 82 -11.02 5.47 8.07
CA PRO A 82 -12.13 6.28 7.58
C PRO A 82 -12.80 7.15 8.66
N ILE A 83 -12.84 6.66 9.91
CA ILE A 83 -13.40 7.40 11.05
C ILE A 83 -12.53 8.63 11.32
N PHE A 84 -11.22 8.46 11.42
CA PHE A 84 -10.29 9.58 11.57
C PHE A 84 -10.33 10.51 10.35
N GLY A 85 -10.52 10.00 9.14
CA GLY A 85 -10.69 10.81 7.94
C GLY A 85 -11.88 11.79 8.04
N LYS A 86 -12.97 11.40 8.70
CA LYS A 86 -14.11 12.28 9.01
C LYS A 86 -13.86 13.21 10.20
N LEU A 87 -13.02 12.80 11.15
CA LEU A 87 -12.69 13.61 12.32
C LEU A 87 -11.63 14.67 12.06
N VAL A 88 -10.72 14.47 11.08
CA VAL A 88 -9.65 15.42 10.72
C VAL A 88 -10.19 16.82 10.41
N PRO A 89 -11.24 16.98 9.58
CA PRO A 89 -11.87 18.28 9.36
C PRO A 89 -12.42 18.97 10.61
N ILE A 90 -12.85 18.20 11.62
CA ILE A 90 -13.56 18.71 12.81
C ILE A 90 -12.56 19.04 13.94
N LEU A 91 -11.66 18.11 14.24
CA LEU A 91 -10.71 18.21 15.35
C LEU A 91 -9.37 18.83 14.93
N GLY A 92 -9.11 18.91 13.63
CA GLY A 92 -7.86 19.37 13.04
C GLY A 92 -6.82 18.25 12.90
N ALA A 93 -6.12 18.24 11.76
CA ALA A 93 -5.12 17.22 11.45
C ALA A 93 -3.98 17.17 12.48
N LYS A 94 -3.54 18.33 12.98
CA LYS A 94 -2.44 18.42 13.95
C LYS A 94 -2.77 17.71 15.28
N LEU A 95 -3.99 17.90 15.80
CA LEU A 95 -4.41 17.26 17.05
C LEU A 95 -4.49 15.74 16.90
N ILE A 96 -5.10 15.26 15.81
CA ILE A 96 -5.21 13.83 15.52
C ILE A 96 -3.83 13.19 15.29
N PHE A 97 -2.93 13.90 14.59
CA PHE A 97 -1.57 13.45 14.37
C PHE A 97 -0.81 13.20 15.69
N PHE A 98 -0.82 14.20 16.58
CA PHE A 98 -0.09 14.11 17.84
C PHE A 98 -0.72 13.15 18.85
N THR A 99 -2.04 13.12 18.96
CA THR A 99 -2.74 12.16 19.83
C THR A 99 -2.54 10.73 19.33
N GLY A 100 -2.50 10.52 18.01
CA GLY A 100 -2.16 9.24 17.40
C GLY A 100 -0.76 8.76 17.76
N ILE A 101 0.26 9.63 17.70
CA ILE A 101 1.65 9.31 18.10
C ILE A 101 1.71 8.89 19.58
N LEU A 102 1.08 9.67 20.47
CA LEU A 102 1.07 9.37 21.91
C LEU A 102 0.38 8.04 22.21
N CYS A 103 -0.75 7.78 21.54
CA CYS A 103 -1.50 6.55 21.68
C CYS A 103 -0.71 5.33 21.16
N ALA A 104 -0.15 5.41 19.94
CA ALA A 104 0.62 4.33 19.35
C ALA A 104 1.91 4.03 20.14
N GLY A 105 2.70 5.06 20.46
CA GLY A 105 3.93 4.90 21.23
C GLY A 105 3.68 4.40 22.64
N GLY A 106 2.65 4.91 23.32
CA GLY A 106 2.25 4.47 24.65
C GLY A 106 1.76 3.01 24.66
N ALA A 107 0.89 2.65 23.70
CA ALA A 107 0.42 1.28 23.54
C ALA A 107 1.58 0.31 23.24
N ASN A 108 2.54 0.72 22.40
CA ASN A 108 3.70 -0.10 22.11
C ASN A 108 4.54 -0.38 23.38
N ILE A 109 4.79 0.64 24.22
CA ILE A 109 5.45 0.44 25.53
C ILE A 109 4.64 -0.50 26.42
N MET A 110 3.31 -0.33 26.50
CA MET A 110 2.44 -1.21 27.27
C MET A 110 2.52 -2.67 26.79
N PHE A 111 2.68 -2.88 25.48
CA PHE A 111 2.84 -4.21 24.90
C PHE A 111 4.09 -4.91 25.44
N GLY A 112 5.16 -4.18 25.73
CA GLY A 112 6.38 -4.73 26.35
C GLY A 112 6.22 -5.22 27.79
N VAL A 113 5.17 -4.78 28.49
CA VAL A 113 4.86 -5.18 29.87
C VAL A 113 4.01 -6.47 29.91
N LEU A 114 3.62 -7.02 28.75
CA LEU A 114 2.82 -8.25 28.68
C LEU A 114 3.56 -9.47 29.22
N ASP A 115 4.89 -9.46 29.27
CA ASP A 115 5.68 -10.56 29.84
C ASP A 115 5.31 -10.85 31.31
N LEU A 116 4.91 -9.82 32.06
CA LEU A 116 4.44 -9.91 33.45
C LEU A 116 3.10 -10.63 33.62
N ALA A 117 2.33 -10.83 32.54
CA ALA A 117 1.07 -11.57 32.60
C ALA A 117 1.36 -13.08 32.52
N ASP A 118 1.29 -13.78 33.65
CA ASP A 118 1.54 -15.23 33.72
C ASP A 118 0.37 -16.08 33.23
N ASP A 119 -0.86 -15.58 33.37
CA ASP A 119 -2.06 -16.28 32.91
C ASP A 119 -2.25 -16.12 31.40
N THR A 120 -2.43 -17.25 30.69
CA THR A 120 -2.61 -17.29 29.23
C THR A 120 -3.79 -16.43 28.75
N LEU A 121 -4.90 -16.45 29.48
CA LEU A 121 -6.11 -15.72 29.10
C LEU A 121 -5.90 -14.21 29.29
N VAL A 122 -5.25 -13.80 30.38
CA VAL A 122 -4.88 -12.39 30.62
C VAL A 122 -3.88 -11.91 29.57
N PHE A 123 -2.82 -12.68 29.29
CA PHE A 123 -1.84 -12.36 28.25
C PHE A 123 -2.50 -12.19 26.87
N THR A 124 -3.41 -13.12 26.52
CA THR A 124 -4.15 -13.08 25.26
C THR A 124 -5.05 -11.84 25.18
N ALA A 125 -5.88 -11.61 26.21
CA ALA A 125 -6.81 -10.48 26.22
C ALA A 125 -6.08 -9.14 26.15
N LEU A 126 -5.00 -8.97 26.92
CA LEU A 126 -4.19 -7.77 26.89
C LEU A 126 -3.46 -7.61 25.53
N SER A 127 -2.97 -8.69 24.93
CA SER A 127 -2.39 -8.65 23.57
C SER A 127 -3.35 -8.04 22.56
N PHE A 128 -4.62 -8.47 22.54
CA PHE A 128 -5.64 -7.90 21.66
C PHE A 128 -5.95 -6.44 22.00
N VAL A 129 -6.19 -6.13 23.28
CA VAL A 129 -6.56 -4.77 23.72
C VAL A 129 -5.47 -3.76 23.37
N ILE A 130 -4.22 -4.08 23.67
CA ILE A 130 -3.09 -3.19 23.41
C ILE A 130 -2.85 -3.06 21.90
N ARG A 131 -2.98 -4.15 21.12
CA ARG A 131 -2.87 -4.10 19.64
C ARG A 131 -3.94 -3.24 18.99
N ILE A 132 -5.18 -3.33 19.47
CA ILE A 132 -6.27 -2.47 19.02
C ILE A 132 -5.95 -1.01 19.35
N LEU A 133 -5.49 -0.72 20.57
CA LEU A 133 -5.13 0.64 20.97
C LEU A 133 -3.98 1.20 20.11
N GLU A 134 -2.94 0.40 19.89
CA GLU A 134 -1.80 0.74 19.03
C GLU A 134 -2.27 1.06 17.59
N ALA A 135 -3.13 0.21 17.03
CA ALA A 135 -3.68 0.38 15.69
C ALA A 135 -4.62 1.60 15.58
N ILE A 136 -5.39 1.94 16.62
CA ILE A 136 -6.18 3.19 16.66
C ILE A 136 -5.24 4.39 16.59
N GLY A 137 -4.17 4.40 17.39
CA GLY A 137 -3.15 5.44 17.36
C GLY A 137 -2.48 5.55 15.98
N ALA A 138 -2.18 4.41 15.38
CA ALA A 138 -1.59 4.34 14.04
C ALA A 138 -2.52 4.87 12.94
N ALA A 139 -3.81 4.51 13.01
CA ALA A 139 -4.82 4.98 12.08
C ALA A 139 -4.98 6.50 12.17
N ALA A 140 -4.97 7.03 13.39
CA ALA A 140 -5.05 8.46 13.65
C ALA A 140 -3.87 9.22 13.02
N PHE A 141 -2.62 8.88 13.38
CA PHE A 141 -1.48 9.64 12.88
C PHE A 141 -1.28 9.46 11.36
N SER A 142 -1.51 8.25 10.82
CA SER A 142 -1.32 7.98 9.39
C SER A 142 -2.34 8.77 8.56
N THR A 143 -3.61 8.74 8.96
CA THR A 143 -4.68 9.50 8.28
C THR A 143 -4.43 11.01 8.35
N ALA A 144 -4.01 11.50 9.52
CA ALA A 144 -3.66 12.91 9.66
C ALA A 144 -2.42 13.30 8.84
N SER A 145 -1.40 12.43 8.77
CA SER A 145 -0.20 12.60 7.95
C SER A 145 -0.57 12.82 6.49
N TYR A 146 -1.44 11.98 5.94
CA TYR A 146 -1.93 12.14 4.58
C TYR A 146 -2.71 13.44 4.37
N SER A 147 -3.57 13.83 5.33
CA SER A 147 -4.25 15.13 5.25
C SER A 147 -3.29 16.32 5.28
N ILE A 148 -2.20 16.25 6.06
CA ILE A 148 -1.16 17.28 6.08
C ILE A 148 -0.45 17.36 4.72
N VAL A 149 -0.16 16.22 4.10
CA VAL A 149 0.46 16.18 2.77
C VAL A 149 -0.40 16.88 1.72
N LEU A 150 -1.70 16.56 1.68
CA LEU A 150 -2.64 17.14 0.71
C LEU A 150 -2.73 18.66 0.84
N HIS A 151 -2.58 19.20 2.05
CA HIS A 151 -2.65 20.63 2.30
C HIS A 151 -1.32 21.36 2.05
N VAL A 152 -0.20 20.77 2.47
CA VAL A 152 1.12 21.42 2.44
C VAL A 152 1.82 21.27 1.08
N TYR A 153 1.46 20.25 0.28
CA TYR A 153 2.10 19.94 -1.00
C TYR A 153 1.12 19.73 -2.15
N PRO A 154 0.16 20.64 -2.39
CA PRO A 154 -0.88 20.43 -3.41
C PRO A 154 -0.31 20.11 -4.80
N ASP A 155 0.83 20.69 -5.17
CA ASP A 155 1.47 20.50 -6.48
C ASP A 155 2.36 19.24 -6.57
N HIS A 156 2.66 18.59 -5.45
CA HIS A 156 3.71 17.58 -5.33
C HIS A 156 3.31 16.34 -4.51
N ILE A 157 2.01 16.09 -4.38
CA ILE A 157 1.43 15.02 -3.54
C ILE A 157 2.05 13.66 -3.85
N SER A 158 2.10 13.25 -5.12
CA SER A 158 2.59 11.92 -5.51
C SER A 158 4.08 11.72 -5.17
N THR A 159 4.90 12.75 -5.33
CA THR A 159 6.33 12.70 -4.96
C THR A 159 6.50 12.60 -3.45
N VAL A 160 5.72 13.39 -2.70
CA VAL A 160 5.77 13.40 -1.23
C VAL A 160 5.27 12.08 -0.65
N PHE A 161 4.17 11.53 -1.14
CA PHE A 161 3.73 10.19 -0.78
C PHE A 161 4.79 9.16 -1.11
N GLY A 162 5.43 9.21 -2.28
CA GLY A 162 6.53 8.31 -2.62
C GLY A 162 7.68 8.33 -1.59
N ILE A 163 8.04 9.50 -1.06
CA ILE A 163 9.09 9.63 -0.02
C ILE A 163 8.60 9.08 1.34
N ILE A 164 7.35 9.35 1.72
CA ILE A 164 6.75 8.81 2.95
C ILE A 164 6.66 7.29 2.89
N GLU A 165 6.13 6.73 1.81
CA GLU A 165 6.01 5.29 1.61
C GLU A 165 7.37 4.60 1.53
N THR A 166 8.40 5.29 1.01
CA THR A 166 9.78 4.79 1.10
C THR A 166 10.21 4.68 2.57
N SER A 167 9.89 5.67 3.40
CA SER A 167 10.21 5.66 4.83
C SER A 167 9.46 4.56 5.58
N VAL A 168 8.19 4.32 5.23
CA VAL A 168 7.37 3.19 5.70
C VAL A 168 8.05 1.86 5.36
N GLY A 169 8.38 1.65 4.08
CA GLY A 169 9.01 0.42 3.61
C GLY A 169 10.35 0.13 4.28
N VAL A 170 11.20 1.15 4.46
CA VAL A 170 12.48 1.00 5.20
C VAL A 170 12.22 0.65 6.67
N GLY A 171 11.20 1.26 7.30
CA GLY A 171 10.83 0.95 8.67
C GLY A 171 10.37 -0.50 8.84
N MET A 172 9.46 -0.97 7.98
CA MET A 172 9.02 -2.37 7.96
C MET A 172 10.18 -3.35 7.70
N SER A 173 11.17 -2.92 6.90
CA SER A 173 12.34 -3.75 6.58
C SER A 173 13.27 -3.96 7.76
N ILE A 174 13.50 -2.90 8.54
CA ILE A 174 14.46 -2.91 9.66
C ILE A 174 13.83 -3.50 10.93
N GLY A 175 12.50 -3.36 11.10
CA GLY A 175 11.78 -3.74 12.31
C GLY A 175 12.07 -5.15 12.82
N PRO A 176 11.87 -6.22 12.02
CA PRO A 176 12.14 -7.59 12.46
C PRO A 176 13.60 -7.85 12.87
N ALA A 177 14.59 -7.36 12.11
CA ALA A 177 16.00 -7.55 12.49
C ALA A 177 16.35 -6.81 13.78
N LEU A 178 15.90 -5.57 13.92
CA LEU A 178 16.12 -4.79 15.14
C LEU A 178 15.38 -5.42 16.33
N GLY A 179 14.16 -5.93 16.10
CA GLY A 179 13.36 -6.63 17.10
C GLY A 179 14.01 -7.90 17.62
N GLY A 180 14.42 -8.80 16.73
CA GLY A 180 15.12 -10.03 17.10
C GLY A 180 16.44 -9.75 17.83
N ALA A 181 17.20 -8.73 17.39
CA ALA A 181 18.43 -8.32 18.06
C ALA A 181 18.17 -7.80 19.48
N LEU A 182 17.23 -6.86 19.65
CA LEU A 182 16.88 -6.31 20.97
C LEU A 182 16.30 -7.39 21.90
N TYR A 183 15.47 -8.29 21.36
CA TYR A 183 14.91 -9.41 22.11
C TYR A 183 16.01 -10.34 22.64
N SER A 184 17.02 -10.65 21.81
CA SER A 184 18.13 -11.53 22.23
C SER A 184 18.99 -10.97 23.37
N VAL A 185 19.01 -9.64 23.56
CA VAL A 185 19.83 -8.98 24.57
C VAL A 185 19.05 -8.70 25.85
N GLY A 186 17.78 -8.31 25.75
CA GLY A 186 16.98 -7.84 26.88
C GLY A 186 15.60 -8.47 27.04
N GLY A 187 15.33 -9.57 26.35
CA GLY A 187 14.07 -10.30 26.43
C GLY A 187 12.89 -9.57 25.79
N PHE A 188 11.68 -10.05 26.11
CA PHE A 188 10.44 -9.63 25.48
C PHE A 188 10.18 -8.13 25.54
N GLY A 189 10.35 -7.49 26.70
CA GLY A 189 10.01 -6.07 26.88
C GLY A 189 10.94 -5.09 26.15
N LEU A 190 12.23 -5.41 25.99
CA LEU A 190 13.24 -4.44 25.52
C LEU A 190 12.95 -3.84 24.13
N PRO A 191 12.60 -4.63 23.08
CA PRO A 191 12.21 -4.08 21.78
C PRO A 191 11.10 -3.03 21.87
N PHE A 192 10.07 -3.30 22.66
CA PHE A 192 8.90 -2.44 22.81
C PHE A 192 9.19 -1.16 23.58
N TYR A 193 9.98 -1.26 24.66
CA TYR A 193 10.38 -0.09 25.44
C TYR A 193 11.19 0.89 24.61
N ILE A 194 12.18 0.40 23.86
CA ILE A 194 13.03 1.23 23.01
C ILE A 194 12.21 1.86 21.89
N LEU A 195 11.51 1.05 21.10
CA LEU A 195 10.80 1.53 19.91
C LEU A 195 9.59 2.40 20.26
N GLY A 196 8.82 2.01 21.28
CA GLY A 196 7.72 2.83 21.78
C GLY A 196 8.20 4.17 22.31
N THR A 197 9.33 4.21 23.01
CA THR A 197 9.97 5.47 23.43
C THR A 197 10.44 6.28 22.21
N CYS A 198 11.03 5.66 21.20
CA CYS A 198 11.41 6.34 19.96
C CYS A 198 10.20 6.98 19.27
N VAL A 199 9.06 6.28 19.18
CA VAL A 199 7.81 6.83 18.66
C VAL A 199 7.36 8.02 19.50
N LEU A 200 7.34 7.91 20.83
CA LEU A 200 6.96 9.03 21.71
C LEU A 200 7.90 10.24 21.57
N LEU A 201 9.21 10.02 21.38
CA LEU A 201 10.18 11.10 21.17
C LEU A 201 10.00 11.83 19.84
N THR A 202 9.26 11.27 18.88
CA THR A 202 8.87 12.01 17.68
C THR A 202 7.86 13.13 17.97
N PHE A 203 7.05 13.01 19.03
CA PHE A 203 6.09 14.04 19.44
C PHE A 203 6.76 15.39 19.70
N PRO A 204 7.73 15.55 20.63
CA PRO A 204 8.33 16.85 20.90
C PRO A 204 9.08 17.39 19.68
N VAL A 205 9.78 16.54 18.94
CA VAL A 205 10.48 16.91 17.70
C VAL A 205 9.51 17.52 16.69
N CYS A 206 8.39 16.83 16.41
CA CYS A 206 7.41 17.29 15.44
C CYS A 206 6.61 18.50 15.97
N TRP A 207 6.35 18.57 17.28
CA TRP A 207 5.62 19.68 17.90
C TRP A 207 6.34 21.02 17.70
N PHE A 208 7.64 21.06 17.96
CA PHE A 208 8.44 22.28 17.77
C PHE A 208 8.59 22.66 16.29
N ILE A 209 8.65 21.67 15.40
CA ILE A 209 8.87 21.89 13.97
C ILE A 209 7.60 22.29 13.22
N MET A 210 6.46 21.66 13.53
CA MET A 210 5.19 21.81 12.80
C MET A 210 4.25 22.85 13.42
N ASN A 211 4.76 23.71 14.31
CA ASN A 211 3.87 24.54 15.12
C ASN A 211 3.04 25.53 14.28
N ASP A 212 3.59 26.00 13.16
CA ASP A 212 3.04 27.06 12.31
C ASP A 212 2.06 26.59 11.22
N ILE A 213 1.84 25.27 11.09
CA ILE A 213 1.01 24.72 10.01
C ILE A 213 -0.45 24.66 10.46
N GLN A 214 -1.26 25.57 9.94
CA GLN A 214 -2.71 25.49 10.05
C GLN A 214 -3.26 24.65 8.90
N VAL A 215 -3.64 23.41 9.19
CA VAL A 215 -4.32 22.55 8.21
C VAL A 215 -5.81 22.86 8.26
N GLN A 216 -6.32 23.52 7.22
CA GLN A 216 -7.77 23.70 7.04
C GLN A 216 -8.41 22.39 6.58
N ALA A 217 -9.66 22.19 6.98
CA ALA A 217 -10.50 21.08 6.54
C ALA A 217 -10.58 21.08 5.00
N LEU A 218 -10.19 19.97 4.37
CA LEU A 218 -10.45 19.76 2.95
C LEU A 218 -11.95 19.50 2.76
N GLU A 219 -12.52 20.10 1.71
CA GLU A 219 -13.92 19.85 1.35
C GLU A 219 -14.19 18.36 1.11
N THR A 220 -15.37 17.91 1.52
CA THR A 220 -15.82 16.53 1.36
C THR A 220 -16.04 16.24 -0.13
N ARG A 221 -15.25 15.33 -0.70
CA ARG A 221 -15.34 15.02 -2.14
C ARG A 221 -16.64 14.28 -2.49
N LYS A 222 -17.14 14.54 -3.71
CA LYS A 222 -18.33 13.91 -4.31
C LYS A 222 -18.06 12.54 -4.97
N GLU A 223 -16.81 12.22 -5.29
CA GLU A 223 -16.48 10.99 -6.02
C GLU A 223 -16.49 9.75 -5.12
N SER A 224 -17.04 8.65 -5.65
CA SER A 224 -17.31 7.44 -4.89
C SER A 224 -16.40 6.29 -5.30
N TYR A 225 -15.95 5.48 -4.33
CA TYR A 225 -15.24 4.22 -4.56
C TYR A 225 -15.99 3.26 -5.50
N PHE A 226 -17.33 3.35 -5.56
CA PHE A 226 -18.14 2.56 -6.49
C PHE A 226 -17.82 2.82 -7.96
N THR A 227 -17.28 3.99 -8.32
CA THR A 227 -16.85 4.28 -9.69
C THR A 227 -15.62 3.45 -10.06
N LEU A 228 -14.67 3.26 -9.14
CA LEU A 228 -13.48 2.43 -9.35
C LEU A 228 -13.83 0.96 -9.57
N LEU A 229 -14.81 0.45 -8.82
CA LEU A 229 -15.28 -0.93 -8.94
C LEU A 229 -15.93 -1.26 -10.28
N LYS A 230 -16.38 -0.26 -11.05
CA LYS A 230 -16.91 -0.48 -12.40
C LYS A 230 -15.82 -0.81 -13.42
N ILE A 231 -14.55 -0.55 -13.09
CA ILE A 231 -13.42 -0.73 -14.00
C ILE A 231 -12.84 -2.14 -13.79
N PRO A 232 -12.95 -3.06 -14.78
CA PRO A 232 -12.52 -4.45 -14.60
C PRO A 232 -11.05 -4.60 -14.21
N GLN A 233 -10.17 -3.75 -14.77
CA GLN A 233 -8.75 -3.74 -14.42
C GLN A 233 -8.53 -3.44 -12.93
N VAL A 234 -9.32 -2.54 -12.32
CA VAL A 234 -9.18 -2.23 -10.90
C VAL A 234 -9.53 -3.45 -10.05
N ILE A 235 -10.56 -4.23 -10.42
CA ILE A 235 -10.93 -5.46 -9.70
C ILE A 235 -9.79 -6.48 -9.76
N ILE A 236 -9.22 -6.71 -10.95
CA ILE A 236 -8.11 -7.67 -11.12
C ILE A 236 -6.88 -7.23 -10.31
N VAL A 237 -6.50 -5.96 -10.39
CA VAL A 237 -5.35 -5.45 -9.62
C VAL A 237 -5.63 -5.48 -8.11
N SER A 238 -6.89 -5.29 -7.68
CA SER A 238 -7.28 -5.42 -6.28
C SER A 238 -7.12 -6.87 -5.78
N LEU A 239 -7.52 -7.86 -6.59
CA LEU A 239 -7.32 -9.28 -6.27
C LEU A 239 -5.83 -9.63 -6.13
N ILE A 240 -5.01 -9.18 -7.07
CA ILE A 240 -3.54 -9.36 -7.02
C ILE A 240 -2.98 -8.75 -5.73
N LEU A 241 -3.43 -7.54 -5.38
CA LEU A 241 -2.96 -6.83 -4.20
C LEU A 241 -3.34 -7.56 -2.90
N ILE A 242 -4.59 -8.00 -2.76
CA ILE A 242 -5.07 -8.77 -1.61
C ILE A 242 -4.24 -10.05 -1.45
N VAL A 243 -3.99 -10.79 -2.54
CA VAL A 243 -3.26 -12.07 -2.50
C VAL A 243 -1.78 -11.86 -2.21
N GLY A 244 -1.20 -10.79 -2.74
CA GLY A 244 0.15 -10.38 -2.38
C GLY A 244 0.25 -10.07 -0.88
N SER A 245 -0.59 -9.19 -0.33
CA SER A 245 -0.52 -8.79 1.08
C SER A 245 -0.91 -9.90 2.04
N GLN A 246 -1.81 -10.78 1.61
CA GLN A 246 -2.11 -12.04 2.30
C GLN A 246 -0.89 -12.95 2.35
N SER A 247 -0.13 -13.06 1.26
CA SER A 247 1.12 -13.85 1.23
C SER A 247 2.18 -13.28 2.17
N GLN A 248 2.33 -11.95 2.22
CA GLN A 248 3.24 -11.28 3.16
C GLN A 248 2.79 -11.48 4.62
N GLY A 249 1.53 -11.17 4.94
CA GLY A 249 0.96 -11.33 6.27
C GLY A 249 0.88 -12.78 6.74
N PHE A 250 0.84 -13.75 5.83
CA PHE A 250 0.98 -15.18 6.17
C PHE A 250 2.35 -15.47 6.80
N VAL A 251 3.43 -14.90 6.26
CA VAL A 251 4.80 -15.20 6.70
C VAL A 251 5.06 -14.67 8.11
N GLU A 252 4.51 -13.51 8.47
CA GLU A 252 4.78 -12.83 9.74
C GLU A 252 4.55 -13.68 11.00
N PRO A 253 3.36 -14.28 11.23
CA PRO A 253 3.13 -15.10 12.41
C PRO A 253 3.55 -16.57 12.22
N THR A 254 3.83 -17.04 11.00
CA THR A 254 4.03 -18.48 10.73
C THR A 254 5.49 -18.88 10.49
N LEU A 255 6.34 -17.94 10.07
CA LEU A 255 7.74 -18.22 9.78
C LEU A 255 8.52 -18.54 11.07
N GLU A 256 8.30 -17.78 12.15
CA GLU A 256 8.96 -18.05 13.43
C GLU A 256 8.62 -19.47 13.94
N PRO A 257 7.34 -19.87 14.09
CA PRO A 257 7.02 -21.20 14.58
C PRO A 257 7.61 -22.31 13.70
N HIS A 258 7.60 -22.13 12.38
CA HIS A 258 8.22 -23.08 11.47
C HIS A 258 9.73 -23.24 11.73
N MET A 259 10.43 -22.11 11.83
CA MET A 259 11.88 -22.09 12.03
C MET A 259 12.27 -22.68 13.39
N ARG A 260 11.56 -22.31 14.46
CA ARG A 260 11.77 -22.85 15.80
C ARG A 260 11.47 -24.35 15.87
N GLN A 261 10.33 -24.80 15.36
CA GLN A 261 9.92 -26.21 15.47
C GLN A 261 10.76 -27.16 14.59
N GLN A 262 11.22 -26.72 13.43
CA GLN A 262 11.96 -27.57 12.48
C GLN A 262 13.47 -27.47 12.61
N PHE A 263 14.00 -26.31 13.01
CA PHE A 263 15.45 -26.04 12.99
C PHE A 263 16.02 -25.59 14.34
N ASP A 264 15.18 -25.39 15.37
CA ASP A 264 15.59 -24.97 16.72
C ASP A 264 16.49 -23.71 16.71
N VAL A 265 16.13 -22.74 15.87
CA VAL A 265 16.90 -21.50 15.67
C VAL A 265 16.39 -20.35 16.53
N ASP A 266 17.32 -19.51 16.97
CA ASP A 266 17.02 -18.29 17.74
C ASP A 266 16.25 -17.23 16.94
N THR A 267 15.49 -16.40 17.65
CA THR A 267 14.69 -15.28 17.10
C THR A 267 15.53 -14.22 16.37
N SER A 268 16.81 -14.08 16.69
CA SER A 268 17.74 -13.19 15.98
C SER A 268 18.00 -13.64 14.54
N ILE A 269 18.06 -14.96 14.31
CA ILE A 269 18.19 -15.55 12.97
C ILE A 269 16.89 -15.36 12.20
N VAL A 270 15.74 -15.58 12.85
CA VAL A 270 14.42 -15.31 12.25
C VAL A 270 14.30 -13.84 11.83
N GLY A 271 14.70 -12.89 12.68
CA GLY A 271 14.72 -11.46 12.34
C GLY A 271 15.61 -11.15 11.13
N SER A 272 16.72 -11.87 10.96
CA SER A 272 17.61 -11.75 9.81
C SER A 272 16.96 -12.25 8.50
N PHE A 273 16.09 -13.26 8.55
CA PHE A 273 15.36 -13.75 7.37
C PHE A 273 14.38 -12.70 6.85
N PHE A 274 13.62 -12.06 7.75
CA PHE A 274 12.75 -10.94 7.40
C PHE A 274 13.53 -9.74 6.84
N LEU A 275 14.72 -9.47 7.38
CA LEU A 275 15.59 -8.41 6.83
C LEU A 275 16.05 -8.74 5.42
N VAL A 276 16.46 -9.98 5.15
CA VAL A 276 16.86 -10.41 3.79
C VAL A 276 15.69 -10.29 2.82
N MET A 277 14.49 -10.75 3.22
CA MET A 277 13.26 -10.59 2.43
C MET A 277 13.04 -9.13 2.04
N SER A 278 13.12 -8.24 3.03
CA SER A 278 12.82 -6.82 2.85
C SER A 278 13.92 -6.06 2.12
N ALA A 279 15.18 -6.45 2.30
CA ALA A 279 16.32 -5.93 1.56
C ALA A 279 16.21 -6.28 0.07
N ILE A 280 15.85 -7.53 -0.26
CA ILE A 280 15.67 -7.94 -1.65
C ILE A 280 14.47 -7.24 -2.28
N PHE A 281 13.35 -7.11 -1.56
CA PHE A 281 12.23 -6.28 -2.00
C PHE A 281 12.69 -4.84 -2.30
N SER A 282 13.46 -4.23 -1.40
CA SER A 282 13.96 -2.86 -1.54
C SER A 282 14.96 -2.68 -2.69
N ILE A 283 15.75 -3.71 -3.03
CA ILE A 283 16.66 -3.70 -4.19
C ILE A 283 15.89 -3.94 -5.49
N CYS A 284 14.90 -4.82 -5.48
CA CYS A 284 14.09 -5.15 -6.65
C CYS A 284 13.06 -4.06 -6.98
N SER A 285 12.55 -3.31 -6.01
CA SER A 285 11.47 -2.35 -6.24
C SER A 285 11.84 -1.21 -7.21
N PRO A 286 13.05 -0.60 -7.18
CA PRO A 286 13.44 0.40 -8.17
C PRO A 286 13.69 -0.23 -9.55
N LEU A 287 14.18 -1.48 -9.59
CA LEU A 287 14.39 -2.21 -10.84
C LEU A 287 13.06 -2.47 -11.55
N VAL A 288 12.05 -2.96 -10.81
CA VAL A 288 10.69 -3.15 -11.31
C VAL A 288 10.07 -1.81 -11.70
N GLY A 289 10.25 -0.76 -10.89
CA GLY A 289 9.81 0.60 -11.22
C GLY A 289 10.38 1.09 -12.56
N PHE A 290 11.66 0.85 -12.82
CA PHE A 290 12.30 1.18 -14.10
C PHE A 290 11.74 0.36 -15.27
N ILE A 291 11.43 -0.92 -15.06
CA ILE A 291 10.78 -1.76 -16.07
C ILE A 291 9.37 -1.24 -16.39
N CYS A 292 8.60 -0.81 -15.38
CA CYS A 292 7.27 -0.21 -15.52
C CYS A 292 7.29 1.12 -16.29
N MET A 293 8.40 1.87 -16.25
CA MET A 293 8.56 3.07 -17.06
C MET A 293 8.79 2.77 -18.54
N LYS A 294 9.37 1.61 -18.86
CA LYS A 294 9.66 1.20 -20.25
C LYS A 294 8.54 0.39 -20.90
N THR A 295 7.59 -0.10 -20.12
CA THR A 295 6.58 -1.05 -20.58
C THR A 295 5.19 -0.46 -20.41
N GLU A 296 4.37 -0.48 -21.46
CA GLU A 296 2.99 -0.01 -21.39
C GLU A 296 2.07 -1.03 -20.69
N GLN A 297 2.40 -2.32 -20.78
CA GLN A 297 1.63 -3.43 -20.19
C GLN A 297 2.18 -3.82 -18.81
N ARG A 298 1.37 -3.64 -17.76
CA ARG A 298 1.77 -3.88 -16.36
C ARG A 298 1.30 -5.19 -15.78
N ILE A 299 0.16 -5.69 -16.26
CA ILE A 299 -0.44 -6.93 -15.77
C ILE A 299 0.49 -8.14 -15.94
N PRO A 300 1.23 -8.28 -17.05
CA PRO A 300 2.22 -9.36 -17.17
C PRO A 300 3.30 -9.34 -16.09
N ILE A 301 3.76 -8.15 -15.69
CA ILE A 301 4.77 -8.00 -14.63
C ILE A 301 4.22 -8.52 -13.29
N MET A 302 2.97 -8.18 -12.99
CA MET A 302 2.28 -8.66 -11.79
C MET A 302 2.05 -10.18 -11.82
N ILE A 303 1.67 -10.74 -12.97
CA ILE A 303 1.51 -12.20 -13.15
C ILE A 303 2.83 -12.93 -12.89
N ILE A 304 3.95 -12.42 -13.44
CA ILE A 304 5.28 -12.99 -13.20
C ILE A 304 5.60 -12.96 -11.69
N GLY A 305 5.31 -11.84 -11.02
CA GLY A 305 5.44 -11.72 -9.57
C GLY A 305 4.66 -12.80 -8.81
N LEU A 306 3.38 -13.00 -9.15
CA LEU A 306 2.53 -14.02 -8.52
C LEU A 306 3.01 -15.46 -8.75
N ILE A 307 3.53 -15.77 -9.94
CA ILE A 307 4.07 -17.11 -10.25
C ILE A 307 5.35 -17.36 -9.44
N ILE A 308 6.25 -16.38 -9.38
CA ILE A 308 7.47 -16.47 -8.56
C ILE A 308 7.11 -16.60 -7.07
N MET A 309 6.11 -15.84 -6.61
CA MET A 309 5.59 -15.87 -5.24
C MET A 309 5.07 -17.26 -4.87
N ALA A 310 4.21 -17.84 -5.72
CA ALA A 310 3.70 -19.19 -5.54
C ALA A 310 4.82 -20.24 -5.51
N GLY A 311 5.79 -20.13 -6.43
CA GLY A 311 6.97 -20.99 -6.43
C GLY A 311 7.73 -20.90 -5.11
N ALA A 312 8.08 -19.69 -4.67
CA ALA A 312 8.78 -19.47 -3.41
C ALA A 312 8.04 -20.09 -2.22
N GLN A 313 6.72 -19.93 -2.13
CA GLN A 313 5.90 -20.49 -1.05
C GLN A 313 5.85 -22.03 -1.09
N LEU A 314 5.70 -22.63 -2.27
CA LEU A 314 5.74 -24.10 -2.42
C LEU A 314 7.05 -24.73 -1.91
N PHE A 315 8.16 -24.00 -2.01
CA PHE A 315 9.48 -24.47 -1.56
C PHE A 315 9.83 -24.01 -0.13
N MET A 316 9.18 -22.98 0.41
CA MET A 316 9.49 -22.43 1.74
C MET A 316 9.16 -23.42 2.86
N GLY A 317 7.96 -24.01 2.80
CA GLY A 317 7.63 -25.25 3.49
C GLY A 317 7.43 -26.30 2.42
N PRO A 318 8.48 -27.04 2.01
CA PRO A 318 8.44 -27.87 0.82
C PRO A 318 7.16 -28.70 0.76
N ALA A 319 6.37 -28.48 -0.29
CA ALA A 319 5.05 -29.08 -0.38
C ALA A 319 5.16 -30.60 -0.19
N PRO A 320 4.35 -31.24 0.68
CA PRO A 320 4.59 -32.62 1.09
C PRO A 320 4.64 -33.64 -0.07
N PHE A 321 3.94 -33.34 -1.18
CA PHE A 321 3.96 -34.16 -2.38
C PHE A 321 5.26 -34.06 -3.22
N LEU A 322 6.11 -33.06 -2.97
CA LEU A 322 7.41 -32.92 -3.63
C LEU A 322 8.48 -33.85 -3.03
N GLY A 323 8.29 -34.31 -1.79
CA GLY A 323 9.24 -35.19 -1.11
C GLY A 323 10.62 -34.57 -0.83
N ILE A 324 10.73 -33.24 -0.89
CA ILE A 324 11.98 -32.50 -0.63
C ILE A 324 12.09 -32.24 0.88
N PRO A 325 13.23 -32.56 1.52
CA PRO A 325 13.42 -32.27 2.93
C PRO A 325 13.51 -30.77 3.19
N SER A 326 12.97 -30.31 4.31
CA SER A 326 13.11 -28.92 4.74
C SER A 326 14.57 -28.63 5.14
N ASN A 327 15.12 -27.52 4.67
CA ASN A 327 16.48 -27.08 4.98
C ASN A 327 16.47 -25.57 5.21
N LEU A 328 17.12 -25.12 6.28
CA LEU A 328 17.24 -23.72 6.65
C LEU A 328 17.76 -22.84 5.50
N TRP A 329 18.75 -23.31 4.74
CA TRP A 329 19.31 -22.58 3.60
C TRP A 329 18.33 -22.51 2.41
N ALA A 330 17.51 -23.54 2.23
CA ALA A 330 16.44 -23.52 1.24
C ALA A 330 15.36 -22.51 1.65
N THR A 331 14.97 -22.48 2.94
CA THR A 331 14.04 -21.49 3.48
C THR A 331 14.57 -20.05 3.27
N LEU A 332 15.86 -19.81 3.51
CA LEU A 332 16.49 -18.51 3.25
C LEU A 332 16.42 -18.13 1.77
N ALA A 333 16.74 -19.05 0.87
CA ALA A 333 16.65 -18.83 -0.57
C ALA A 333 15.21 -18.54 -1.02
N THR A 334 14.22 -19.25 -0.47
CA THR A 334 12.82 -19.03 -0.82
C THR A 334 12.28 -17.71 -0.28
N VAL A 335 12.64 -17.34 0.95
CA VAL A 335 12.29 -16.04 1.54
C VAL A 335 12.93 -14.89 0.75
N SER A 336 14.15 -15.11 0.25
CA SER A 336 14.83 -14.18 -0.64
C SER A 336 14.08 -13.98 -1.96
N VAL A 337 13.68 -15.07 -2.61
CA VAL A 337 12.88 -15.05 -3.83
C VAL A 337 11.50 -14.44 -3.57
N LEU A 338 10.91 -14.68 -2.40
CA LEU A 338 9.63 -14.11 -1.99
C LEU A 338 9.69 -12.58 -1.91
N GLY A 339 10.75 -12.02 -1.33
CA GLY A 339 11.00 -10.57 -1.32
C GLY A 339 11.05 -9.97 -2.73
N ALA A 340 11.76 -10.62 -3.66
CA ALA A 340 11.78 -10.20 -5.06
C ALA A 340 10.37 -10.29 -5.70
N SER A 341 9.64 -11.38 -5.42
CA SER A 341 8.29 -11.59 -5.96
C SER A 341 7.31 -10.49 -5.56
N PHE A 342 7.38 -10.00 -4.32
CA PHE A 342 6.58 -8.87 -3.84
C PHE A 342 6.87 -7.58 -4.62
N ALA A 343 8.12 -7.34 -5.04
CA ALA A 343 8.44 -6.17 -5.85
C ALA A 343 7.73 -6.22 -7.21
N PHE A 344 7.75 -7.38 -7.88
CA PHE A 344 7.06 -7.58 -9.16
C PHE A 344 5.53 -7.53 -9.02
N ALA A 345 4.98 -8.06 -7.92
CA ALA A 345 3.55 -8.09 -7.66
C ALA A 345 2.98 -6.72 -7.24
N TYR A 346 3.66 -5.96 -6.37
CA TYR A 346 3.12 -4.73 -5.78
C TYR A 346 3.46 -3.45 -6.54
N VAL A 347 4.72 -3.24 -6.93
CA VAL A 347 5.18 -1.96 -7.48
C VAL A 347 4.32 -1.48 -8.67
N PRO A 348 3.87 -2.35 -9.60
CA PRO A 348 3.03 -1.91 -10.73
C PRO A 348 1.58 -1.60 -10.36
N THR A 349 1.08 -2.00 -9.18
CA THR A 349 -0.36 -2.02 -8.86
C THR A 349 -0.97 -0.63 -8.76
N MET A 350 -0.42 0.26 -7.93
CA MET A 350 -0.94 1.61 -7.72
C MET A 350 -0.96 2.39 -9.04
N GLU A 351 0.14 2.34 -9.80
CA GLU A 351 0.22 3.05 -11.08
C GLU A 351 -0.73 2.43 -12.14
N SER A 352 -0.92 1.11 -12.12
CA SER A 352 -1.90 0.42 -12.98
C SER A 352 -3.33 0.84 -12.66
N MET A 353 -3.70 0.96 -11.37
CA MET A 353 -5.02 1.43 -10.97
C MET A 353 -5.25 2.89 -11.36
N ILE A 354 -4.26 3.77 -11.19
CA ILE A 354 -4.36 5.18 -11.59
C ILE A 354 -4.64 5.28 -13.10
N ARG A 355 -3.88 4.56 -13.94
CA ARG A 355 -4.10 4.57 -15.39
C ARG A 355 -5.43 3.96 -15.78
N ALA A 356 -5.86 2.90 -15.10
CA ALA A 356 -7.17 2.29 -15.33
C ALA A 356 -8.30 3.27 -14.99
N ALA A 357 -8.18 4.01 -13.89
CA ALA A 357 -9.12 5.04 -13.48
C ALA A 357 -9.22 6.17 -14.51
N THR A 358 -8.08 6.70 -14.97
CA THR A 358 -8.05 7.83 -15.91
C THR A 358 -8.50 7.42 -17.32
N SER A 359 -8.09 6.25 -17.80
CA SER A 359 -8.62 5.68 -19.06
C SER A 359 -10.11 5.32 -18.95
N GLY A 360 -10.56 4.98 -17.75
CA GLY A 360 -11.95 4.85 -17.36
C GLY A 360 -12.64 6.19 -17.10
N GLY A 361 -12.24 7.30 -17.74
CA GLY A 361 -12.99 8.55 -17.77
C GLY A 361 -12.94 9.40 -16.50
N MET A 362 -12.20 9.00 -15.46
CA MET A 362 -11.94 9.85 -14.30
C MET A 362 -10.93 10.95 -14.67
N GLU A 363 -11.10 12.14 -14.10
CA GLU A 363 -10.20 13.26 -14.37
C GLU A 363 -8.78 12.96 -13.86
N GLU A 364 -7.75 13.44 -14.59
CA GLU A 364 -6.36 13.39 -14.11
C GLU A 364 -6.10 14.47 -13.05
N ASP A 365 -6.88 14.42 -11.97
CA ASP A 365 -6.84 15.35 -10.87
C ASP A 365 -6.29 14.68 -9.60
N ILE A 366 -5.92 15.50 -8.62
CA ILE A 366 -5.44 15.05 -7.32
C ILE A 366 -6.44 14.11 -6.63
N GLY A 367 -7.74 14.28 -6.89
CA GLY A 367 -8.80 13.45 -6.34
C GLY A 367 -8.75 12.01 -6.74
N THR A 368 -8.57 11.77 -8.03
CA THR A 368 -8.46 10.42 -8.57
C THR A 368 -7.26 9.70 -7.96
N TYR A 369 -6.11 10.37 -7.81
CA TYR A 369 -4.94 9.79 -7.14
C TYR A 369 -5.22 9.45 -5.67
N ALA A 370 -5.85 10.36 -4.92
CA ALA A 370 -6.19 10.14 -3.52
C ALA A 370 -7.23 9.02 -3.34
N LEU A 371 -8.24 8.94 -4.21
CA LEU A 371 -9.25 7.89 -4.21
C LEU A 371 -8.63 6.53 -4.53
N VAL A 372 -7.78 6.45 -5.55
CA VAL A 372 -7.09 5.21 -5.93
C VAL A 372 -6.13 4.77 -4.82
N SER A 373 -5.37 5.69 -4.22
CA SER A 373 -4.48 5.38 -3.09
C SER A 373 -5.25 4.87 -1.87
N GLY A 374 -6.37 5.52 -1.52
CA GLY A 374 -7.25 5.06 -0.43
C GLY A 374 -7.84 3.67 -0.69
N TRP A 375 -8.25 3.40 -1.93
CA TRP A 375 -8.71 2.07 -2.35
C TRP A 375 -7.60 1.03 -2.26
N TRP A 376 -6.42 1.35 -2.78
CA TRP A 376 -5.23 0.50 -2.74
C TRP A 376 -4.87 0.12 -1.30
N ASN A 377 -4.79 1.09 -0.40
CA ASN A 377 -4.53 0.86 1.02
C ASN A 377 -5.59 -0.04 1.65
N SER A 378 -6.87 0.15 1.32
CA SER A 378 -7.96 -0.68 1.84
C SER A 378 -7.83 -2.14 1.41
N MET A 379 -7.49 -2.38 0.14
CA MET A 379 -7.29 -3.73 -0.41
C MET A 379 -6.00 -4.38 0.14
N TYR A 380 -4.94 -3.59 0.33
CA TYR A 380 -3.71 -4.04 0.98
C TYR A 380 -4.00 -4.50 2.42
N SER A 381 -4.66 -3.66 3.23
CA SER A 381 -5.06 -3.99 4.60
C SER A 381 -5.97 -5.21 4.68
N LEU A 382 -6.88 -5.41 3.71
CA LEU A 382 -7.74 -6.59 3.67
C LEU A 382 -6.92 -7.89 3.56
N GLY A 383 -5.91 -7.93 2.67
CA GLY A 383 -5.03 -9.09 2.61
C GLY A 383 -4.18 -9.25 3.87
N GLU A 384 -3.74 -8.15 4.49
CA GLU A 384 -3.01 -8.17 5.77
C GLU A 384 -3.86 -8.64 6.96
N VAL A 385 -5.19 -8.55 6.88
CA VAL A 385 -6.11 -9.20 7.84
C VAL A 385 -6.22 -10.69 7.54
N ILE A 386 -6.36 -11.07 6.28
CA ILE A 386 -6.58 -12.47 5.87
C ILE A 386 -5.33 -13.31 6.09
N GLY A 387 -4.14 -12.78 5.77
CA GLY A 387 -2.86 -13.50 5.80
C GLY A 387 -2.54 -14.12 7.14
N PRO A 388 -2.38 -13.34 8.21
CA PRO A 388 -2.04 -13.86 9.53
C PRO A 388 -3.18 -14.71 10.12
N SER A 389 -4.45 -14.33 9.89
CA SER A 389 -5.64 -15.06 10.37
C SER A 389 -5.72 -16.46 9.78
N VAL A 390 -5.68 -16.56 8.45
CA VAL A 390 -5.74 -17.84 7.74
C VAL A 390 -4.44 -18.61 7.96
N GLY A 391 -3.29 -17.94 7.97
CA GLY A 391 -1.98 -18.55 8.21
C GLY A 391 -1.87 -19.26 9.55
N GLY A 392 -2.25 -18.59 10.64
CA GLY A 392 -2.23 -19.20 11.98
C GLY A 392 -3.18 -20.39 12.09
N VAL A 393 -4.39 -20.28 11.52
CA VAL A 393 -5.37 -21.39 11.52
C VAL A 393 -4.87 -22.59 10.71
N LEU A 394 -4.31 -22.36 9.52
CA LEU A 394 -3.74 -23.43 8.69
C LEU A 394 -2.53 -24.08 9.37
N LEU A 395 -1.70 -23.30 10.06
CA LEU A 395 -0.55 -23.81 10.80
C LEU A 395 -0.99 -24.80 11.89
N ASP A 396 -2.01 -24.44 12.68
CA ASP A 396 -2.59 -25.31 13.72
C ASP A 396 -3.22 -26.59 13.15
N LEU A 397 -3.92 -26.51 12.01
CA LEU A 397 -4.73 -27.61 11.49
C LEU A 397 -3.96 -28.60 10.61
N ILE A 398 -3.09 -28.09 9.74
CA ILE A 398 -2.44 -28.88 8.68
C ILE A 398 -0.91 -28.72 8.65
N GLY A 399 -0.35 -27.90 9.54
CA GLY A 399 1.09 -27.64 9.62
C GLY A 399 1.61 -26.71 8.53
N PHE A 400 2.83 -26.20 8.74
CA PHE A 400 3.44 -25.17 7.87
C PHE A 400 3.58 -25.58 6.39
N PRO A 401 4.02 -26.80 6.02
CA PRO A 401 4.17 -27.18 4.61
C PRO A 401 2.86 -27.13 3.82
N TRP A 402 1.78 -27.66 4.40
CA TRP A 402 0.47 -27.60 3.77
C TRP A 402 -0.12 -26.18 3.80
N ALA A 403 0.06 -25.45 4.90
CA ALA A 403 -0.38 -24.06 4.98
C ALA A 403 0.25 -23.21 3.87
N SER A 404 1.58 -23.30 3.68
CA SER A 404 2.30 -22.59 2.63
C SER A 404 1.86 -23.03 1.22
N THR A 405 1.58 -24.31 1.04
CA THR A 405 1.04 -24.87 -0.22
C THR A 405 -0.35 -24.30 -0.56
N VAL A 406 -1.25 -24.16 0.42
CA VAL A 406 -2.58 -23.58 0.22
C VAL A 406 -2.47 -22.11 -0.20
N ILE A 407 -1.61 -21.33 0.46
CA ILE A 407 -1.38 -19.93 0.07
C ILE A 407 -0.79 -19.83 -1.34
N ALA A 408 0.17 -20.69 -1.68
CA ALA A 408 0.72 -20.76 -3.03
C ALA A 408 -0.34 -21.08 -4.09
N GLY A 409 -1.30 -21.95 -3.77
CA GLY A 409 -2.45 -22.24 -4.63
C GLY A 409 -3.32 -21.01 -4.90
N GLY A 410 -3.56 -20.17 -3.88
CA GLY A 410 -4.25 -18.88 -4.04
C GLY A 410 -3.49 -17.91 -4.96
N SER A 411 -2.16 -17.84 -4.81
CA SER A 411 -1.27 -17.06 -5.68
C SER A 411 -1.33 -17.53 -7.15
N LEU A 412 -1.29 -18.85 -7.40
CA LEU A 412 -1.41 -19.42 -8.75
C LEU A 412 -2.79 -19.21 -9.37
N LEU A 413 -3.86 -19.40 -8.59
CA LEU A 413 -5.23 -19.17 -9.05
C LEU A 413 -5.41 -17.71 -9.48
N THR A 414 -4.86 -16.79 -8.71
CA THR A 414 -4.91 -15.35 -9.02
C THR A 414 -4.08 -15.02 -10.25
N ALA A 415 -2.90 -15.61 -10.39
CA ALA A 415 -2.09 -15.48 -11.60
C ALA A 415 -2.83 -15.99 -12.85
N PHE A 416 -3.54 -17.12 -12.72
CA PHE A 416 -4.37 -17.67 -13.79
C PHE A 416 -5.52 -16.74 -14.17
N VAL A 417 -6.28 -16.23 -13.19
CA VAL A 417 -7.37 -15.26 -13.43
C VAL A 417 -6.85 -13.99 -14.09
N ALA A 418 -5.72 -13.44 -13.60
CA ALA A 418 -5.09 -12.26 -14.19
C ALA A 418 -4.60 -12.52 -15.63
N THR A 419 -4.10 -13.74 -15.91
CA THR A 419 -3.69 -14.15 -17.26
C THR A 419 -4.89 -14.22 -18.20
N LEU A 420 -5.99 -14.85 -17.77
CA LEU A 420 -7.23 -14.89 -18.55
C LEU A 420 -7.73 -13.47 -18.87
N TYR A 421 -7.75 -12.59 -17.86
CA TYR A 421 -8.10 -11.19 -18.06
C TYR A 421 -7.19 -10.52 -19.10
N TRP A 422 -5.87 -10.67 -18.97
CA TRP A 422 -4.92 -10.06 -19.91
C TRP A 422 -5.08 -10.59 -21.34
N CYS A 423 -5.29 -11.89 -21.52
CA CYS A 423 -5.57 -12.50 -22.82
C CYS A 423 -6.90 -12.02 -23.43
N CYS A 424 -7.94 -11.81 -22.62
CA CYS A 424 -9.22 -11.28 -23.10
C CYS A 424 -9.14 -9.77 -23.42
N ALA A 425 -8.54 -8.99 -22.52
CA ALA A 425 -8.41 -7.53 -22.67
C ALA A 425 -7.52 -7.13 -23.84
N SER A 426 -6.48 -7.92 -24.15
CA SER A 426 -5.63 -7.70 -25.34
C SER A 426 -6.34 -7.97 -26.67
N ARG A 427 -7.47 -8.69 -26.66
CA ARG A 427 -8.27 -8.99 -27.86
C ARG A 427 -9.41 -7.99 -28.10
N SER A 428 -9.86 -7.29 -27.05
CA SER A 428 -10.84 -6.20 -27.18
C SER A 428 -10.15 -4.91 -27.57
N GLU A 429 -10.50 -4.33 -28.72
CA GLU A 429 -10.17 -2.92 -28.99
C GLU A 429 -10.74 -2.05 -27.87
N PRO A 430 -10.03 -0.98 -27.44
CA PRO A 430 -10.47 -0.13 -26.35
C PRO A 430 -11.68 0.71 -26.79
N GLU A 431 -12.87 0.13 -26.82
CA GLU A 431 -14.10 0.92 -26.77
C GLU A 431 -14.19 1.54 -25.39
N SER A 432 -14.03 2.87 -25.31
CA SER A 432 -14.15 3.57 -24.04
C SER A 432 -15.55 3.38 -23.47
N PHE A 433 -15.60 2.77 -22.28
CA PHE A 433 -16.85 2.43 -21.57
C PHE A 433 -17.77 3.66 -21.36
N TRP A 434 -17.20 4.86 -21.37
CA TRP A 434 -17.88 6.12 -21.08
C TRP A 434 -18.41 6.87 -22.30
N HIS A 435 -18.00 6.56 -23.53
CA HIS A 435 -18.58 7.21 -24.72
C HIS A 435 -19.96 6.67 -25.11
N LYS A 436 -20.42 5.56 -24.52
CA LYS A 436 -21.77 5.05 -24.75
C LYS A 436 -22.88 5.85 -24.04
N GLY A 437 -22.54 6.76 -23.13
CA GLY A 437 -23.52 7.51 -22.32
C GLY A 437 -23.89 8.91 -22.83
N GLN A 438 -23.19 9.46 -23.83
CA GLN A 438 -23.43 10.85 -24.29
C GLN A 438 -24.08 10.97 -25.67
N THR A 439 -24.30 9.86 -26.39
CA THR A 439 -24.94 9.89 -27.72
C THR A 439 -26.42 9.51 -27.71
N SER A 440 -27.03 9.20 -26.55
CA SER A 440 -28.43 8.76 -26.48
C SER A 440 -29.41 9.76 -25.84
N SER A 441 -29.04 11.04 -25.66
CA SER A 441 -29.93 12.04 -25.03
C SER A 441 -30.22 13.29 -25.85
N ASN A 442 -29.87 13.35 -27.14
CA ASN A 442 -30.15 14.53 -28.00
C ASN A 442 -30.79 14.18 -29.35
N SER A 443 -31.60 13.12 -29.42
CA SER A 443 -32.38 12.78 -30.63
C SER A 443 -33.88 12.67 -30.33
N SER A 444 -34.50 13.76 -29.88
CA SER A 444 -35.96 13.90 -29.92
C SER A 444 -36.38 15.34 -29.66
N SER A 445 -36.30 16.19 -30.69
CA SER A 445 -37.24 17.29 -30.99
C SER A 445 -36.57 18.33 -31.88
N GLU A 446 -36.88 18.31 -33.18
CA GLU A 446 -37.53 19.43 -33.89
C GLU A 446 -37.38 19.22 -35.40
N ASP A 447 -38.54 19.01 -36.02
CA ASP A 447 -38.76 18.96 -37.45
C ASP A 447 -38.61 20.35 -38.10
N SER A 448 -38.35 20.30 -39.41
CA SER A 448 -38.67 21.29 -40.44
C SER A 448 -37.74 22.50 -40.66
N SER A 449 -36.87 22.39 -41.65
CA SER A 449 -37.07 23.10 -42.92
C SER A 449 -36.00 22.72 -43.95
N SER A 450 -36.51 22.41 -45.14
CA SER A 450 -35.81 22.16 -46.39
C SER A 450 -34.78 23.22 -46.76
N VAL A 451 -33.66 22.83 -47.38
CA VAL A 451 -33.21 23.29 -48.72
C VAL A 451 -31.93 22.53 -49.13
N VAL A 452 -32.10 21.73 -50.19
CA VAL A 452 -31.26 21.50 -51.38
C VAL A 452 -29.73 21.35 -51.24
N SER A 453 -29.28 20.19 -51.72
CA SER A 453 -27.93 19.75 -52.08
C SER A 453 -27.27 20.53 -53.23
N GLU A 454 -25.95 20.79 -53.15
CA GLU A 454 -24.94 20.40 -54.15
C GLU A 454 -23.49 20.67 -53.68
N PRO A 455 -22.46 20.01 -54.25
CA PRO A 455 -21.13 19.84 -53.62
C PRO A 455 -19.96 20.57 -54.32
N LEU A 456 -18.78 20.49 -53.66
CA LEU A 456 -17.40 20.73 -54.15
C LEU A 456 -16.95 22.17 -54.47
N GLY A 457 -15.79 22.54 -53.92
CA GLY A 457 -15.02 23.70 -54.37
C GLY A 457 -13.85 24.04 -53.45
N GLU A 458 -12.64 23.79 -53.91
CA GLU A 458 -11.36 24.11 -53.29
C GLU A 458 -11.14 25.63 -53.10
N THR A 459 -10.04 25.93 -52.41
CA THR A 459 -9.10 27.07 -52.60
C THR A 459 -9.22 28.33 -51.72
N THR A 460 -8.14 28.49 -50.94
CA THR A 460 -7.36 29.72 -50.65
C THR A 460 -7.95 30.88 -49.82
N ALA A 461 -7.26 31.10 -48.69
CA ALA A 461 -6.65 32.36 -48.23
C ALA A 461 -7.33 33.69 -48.57
N LEU A 462 -7.57 34.52 -47.54
CA LEU A 462 -7.00 35.87 -47.46
C LEU A 462 -7.26 36.52 -46.09
N LEU A 463 -6.23 37.21 -45.62
CA LEU A 463 -6.20 38.12 -44.48
C LEU A 463 -7.13 39.32 -44.69
N GLY A 464 -7.80 39.72 -43.60
CA GLY A 464 -7.89 41.12 -43.18
C GLY A 464 -9.16 41.88 -43.53
N LYS A 465 -9.95 42.24 -42.50
CA LYS A 465 -10.19 43.65 -42.13
C LYS A 465 -11.06 43.79 -40.87
N ARG A 466 -10.57 44.66 -39.99
CA ARG A 466 -11.19 45.40 -38.87
C ARG A 466 -12.71 45.64 -38.97
N LYS A 467 -13.40 45.49 -37.83
CA LYS A 467 -14.09 46.54 -37.02
C LYS A 467 -14.77 45.85 -35.82
N LYS A 468 -14.50 46.28 -34.57
CA LYS A 468 -15.42 47.05 -33.69
C LYS A 468 -16.78 46.34 -33.51
N ASP A 469 -17.21 45.89 -32.33
CA ASP A 469 -17.44 46.69 -31.13
C ASP A 469 -17.35 45.90 -29.80
N LEU A 470 -17.04 46.64 -28.73
CA LEU A 470 -17.15 46.25 -27.32
C LEU A 470 -18.62 46.09 -26.90
N HIS A 471 -18.89 45.18 -25.93
CA HIS A 471 -19.66 45.53 -24.73
C HIS A 471 -19.34 44.56 -23.58
N TYR A 472 -18.62 45.09 -22.57
CA TYR A 472 -18.66 44.61 -21.20
C TYR A 472 -20.01 45.02 -20.60
N ASN A 473 -20.64 44.14 -19.82
CA ASN A 473 -21.53 44.57 -18.74
C ASN A 473 -21.28 43.72 -17.50
N SER A 474 -20.95 44.44 -16.44
CA SER A 474 -20.87 44.07 -15.04
C SER A 474 -22.24 43.70 -14.46
N LEU A 475 -22.26 42.68 -13.61
CA LEU A 475 -22.55 42.81 -12.18
C LEU A 475 -21.93 41.63 -11.43
#